data_AF-A0A0T1TIL8-F1
#
_entry.id   AF-A0A0T1TIL8-F1
#
_cell.length_a   1.000
_cell.length_b   1.000
_cell.length_c   1.000
_cell.angle_alpha   90.00
_cell.angle_beta   90.00
_cell.angle_gamma   90.00
#
_symmetry.space_group_name_H-M   'P 1'
#
loop_
_entity.id
_entity.type
_entity.pdbx_description
1 polymer ?
#
loop_
_entity_poly.entity_id
_entity_poly.type
_entity_poly.pdbx_seq_one_letter_code
_entity_poly.pdbx_strand_id
1 'polypeptide(L)'
;MRRRAPDKAQQAFQRGLTALTQWVEREGVDRPVPRGHGEQIEVGGEAEPVTVKLGVWISNTKSRRDRLDADQLAALAKLGMAWAKPVTIPQATPDSL
;
A
#
# COMPACT_ATOMS: atom_id res chain seq x y z
N MET A 1 -17.29 -14.83 20.14
CA MET A 1 -16.87 -14.07 18.94
C MET A 1 -15.79 -14.86 18.21
N ARG A 2 -16.03 -15.34 16.98
CA ARG A 2 -14.98 -16.03 16.19
C ARG A 2 -14.13 -14.97 15.49
N ARG A 3 -12.85 -14.82 15.87
CA ARG A 3 -11.89 -14.09 15.03
C ARG A 3 -11.72 -14.90 13.75
N ARG A 4 -12.26 -14.40 12.64
CA ARG A 4 -11.97 -14.95 11.31
C ARG A 4 -10.49 -14.70 11.06
N ALA A 5 -9.74 -15.75 10.69
CA ALA A 5 -8.36 -15.57 10.25
C ALA A 5 -8.33 -14.47 9.18
N PRO A 6 -7.32 -13.57 9.16
CA PRO A 6 -7.23 -12.56 8.12
C PRO A 6 -7.34 -13.28 6.78
N ASP A 7 -8.29 -12.85 5.95
CA ASP A 7 -8.49 -13.49 4.66
C ASP A 7 -7.19 -13.43 3.85
N LYS A 8 -7.03 -14.33 2.87
CA LYS A 8 -5.79 -14.39 2.06
C LYS A 8 -5.46 -13.05 1.39
N ALA A 9 -6.48 -12.23 1.07
CA ALA A 9 -6.28 -10.92 0.46
C ALA A 9 -5.72 -9.92 1.48
N GLN A 10 -6.21 -9.92 2.72
CA GLN A 10 -5.69 -9.11 3.81
C GLN A 10 -4.23 -9.47 4.11
N GLN A 11 -3.88 -10.77 4.15
CA GLN A 11 -2.50 -11.21 4.33
C GLN A 11 -1.60 -10.76 3.18
N ALA A 12 -2.07 -10.91 1.92
CA ALA A 12 -1.34 -10.45 0.75
C ALA A 12 -1.16 -8.92 0.73
N PHE A 13 -2.17 -8.16 1.19
CA PHE A 13 -2.09 -6.72 1.35
C PHE A 13 -1.03 -6.35 2.39
N GLN A 14 -1.05 -6.98 3.58
CA GLN A 14 -0.09 -6.70 4.64
C GLN A 14 1.34 -6.99 4.19
N ARG A 15 1.59 -8.13 3.53
CA ARG A 15 2.91 -8.45 2.96
C ARG A 15 3.37 -7.39 1.95
N GLY A 16 2.49 -6.95 1.06
CA GLY A 16 2.83 -5.90 0.10
C GLY A 16 3.06 -4.53 0.74
N LEU A 17 2.33 -4.20 1.79
CA LEU A 17 2.53 -2.98 2.57
C LEU A 17 3.89 -3.01 3.28
N THR A 18 4.25 -4.12 3.95
CA THR A 18 5.57 -4.30 4.57
C THR A 18 6.70 -4.14 3.56
N ALA A 19 6.58 -4.77 2.39
CA ALA A 19 7.56 -4.65 1.31
C ALA A 19 7.69 -3.21 0.80
N LEU A 20 6.57 -2.47 0.69
CA LEU A 20 6.61 -1.06 0.31
C LEU A 20 7.28 -0.19 1.38
N THR A 21 6.96 -0.41 2.65
CA THR A 21 7.60 0.32 3.76
C THR A 21 9.12 0.14 3.72
N GLN A 22 9.59 -1.10 3.61
CA GLN A 22 11.02 -1.43 3.53
C GLN A 22 11.70 -0.76 2.33
N TRP A 23 11.06 -0.76 1.15
CA TRP A 23 11.57 -0.03 -0.01
C TRP A 23 11.68 1.48 0.26
N VAL A 24 10.64 2.09 0.82
CA VAL A 24 10.59 3.53 1.09
C VAL A 24 11.63 3.94 2.13
N GLU A 25 11.85 3.13 3.17
CA GLU A 25 12.89 3.38 4.17
C GLU A 25 14.30 3.33 3.56
N ARG A 26 14.53 2.43 2.60
CA ARG A 26 15.83 2.25 1.94
C ARG A 26 16.10 3.28 0.85
N GLU A 27 15.13 3.56 -0.01
CA GLU A 27 15.31 4.34 -1.24
C GLU A 27 14.72 5.75 -1.16
N GLY A 28 13.86 6.01 -0.17
CA GLY A 28 13.08 7.23 -0.05
C GLY A 28 11.74 7.18 -0.77
N VAL A 29 10.81 8.02 -0.31
CA VAL A 29 9.43 8.10 -0.80
C VAL A 29 9.31 8.60 -2.24
N ASP A 30 10.28 9.40 -2.70
CA ASP A 30 10.30 9.98 -4.05
C ASP A 30 10.84 9.01 -5.10
N ARG A 31 11.42 7.88 -4.68
CA ARG A 31 11.98 6.88 -5.60
C ARG A 31 10.89 5.92 -6.09
N PRO A 32 10.53 5.93 -7.39
CA PRO A 32 9.53 5.00 -7.91
C PRO A 32 10.04 3.56 -7.88
N VAL A 33 9.18 2.63 -7.46
CA VAL A 33 9.48 1.19 -7.51
C VAL A 33 9.48 0.71 -8.97
N PRO A 34 10.57 0.09 -9.46
CA PRO A 34 10.58 -0.51 -10.79
C PRO A 34 9.55 -1.63 -10.93
N ARG A 35 8.90 -1.74 -12.11
CA ARG A 35 7.81 -2.71 -12.37
C ARG A 35 8.19 -4.16 -12.06
N GLY A 36 9.44 -4.54 -12.36
CA GLY A 36 9.97 -5.89 -12.14
C GLY A 36 10.58 -6.13 -10.76
N HIS A 37 10.58 -5.13 -9.88
CA HIS A 37 11.26 -5.23 -8.59
C HIS A 37 10.58 -6.26 -7.67
N GLY A 38 11.42 -7.13 -7.09
CA GLY A 38 11.05 -8.03 -6.01
C GLY A 38 11.71 -7.59 -4.71
N GLU A 39 10.93 -7.46 -3.65
CA GLU A 39 11.41 -7.13 -2.32
C GLU A 39 11.26 -8.36 -1.42
N GLN A 40 12.33 -8.75 -0.71
CA GLN A 40 12.28 -9.82 0.28
C GLN A 40 11.90 -9.26 1.64
N ILE A 41 10.93 -9.87 2.29
CA ILE A 41 10.46 -9.48 3.62
C ILE A 41 10.45 -10.67 4.57
N GLU A 42 10.74 -10.41 5.83
CA GLU A 42 10.50 -11.38 6.90
C GLU A 42 9.01 -11.42 7.24
N VAL A 43 8.45 -12.62 7.37
CA VAL A 43 7.05 -12.82 7.75
C VAL A 43 7.03 -13.73 8.97
N GLY A 44 6.52 -13.23 10.09
CA GLY A 44 6.42 -14.01 11.33
C GLY A 44 5.69 -15.34 11.10
N GLY A 45 6.39 -16.44 11.38
CA GLY A 45 5.88 -17.81 11.19
C GLY A 45 6.36 -18.50 9.91
N GLU A 46 7.02 -17.80 8.99
CA GLU A 46 7.76 -18.41 7.89
C GLU A 46 9.23 -18.54 8.30
N ALA A 47 9.88 -19.66 7.95
CA ALA A 47 11.30 -19.87 8.27
C ALA A 47 12.24 -19.08 7.35
N GLU A 48 11.78 -18.78 6.14
CA GLU A 48 12.56 -18.12 5.09
C GLU A 48 11.87 -16.81 4.67
N PRO A 49 12.65 -15.77 4.27
CA PRO A 49 12.09 -14.54 3.72
C PRO A 49 11.18 -14.79 2.52
N VAL A 50 10.06 -14.05 2.47
CA VAL A 50 9.11 -14.14 1.36
C VAL A 50 9.42 -13.05 0.34
N THR A 51 9.55 -13.44 -0.94
CA THR A 51 9.68 -12.47 -2.03
C THR A 51 8.32 -11.92 -2.44
N VAL A 52 8.13 -10.61 -2.32
CA VAL A 52 6.99 -9.87 -2.85
C VAL A 52 7.39 -9.21 -4.16
N LYS A 53 6.67 -9.49 -5.25
CA LYS A 53 6.82 -8.76 -6.53
C LYS A 53 6.26 -7.34 -6.39
N LEU A 54 6.99 -6.45 -5.74
CA LEU A 54 6.51 -5.15 -5.26
C LEU A 54 5.99 -4.26 -6.41
N GLY A 55 6.73 -4.17 -7.52
CA GLY A 55 6.29 -3.40 -8.69
C GLY A 55 5.00 -3.93 -9.32
N VAL A 56 4.77 -5.25 -9.24
CA VAL A 56 3.52 -5.88 -9.67
C VAL A 56 2.38 -5.60 -8.69
N TRP A 57 2.66 -5.78 -7.40
CA TRP A 57 1.71 -5.55 -6.33
C TRP A 57 1.18 -4.10 -6.35
N ILE A 58 2.04 -3.08 -6.44
CA ILE A 58 1.61 -1.66 -6.48
C ILE A 58 0.63 -1.41 -7.63
N SER A 59 0.92 -1.91 -8.83
CA SER A 59 0.01 -1.71 -9.97
C SER A 59 -1.34 -2.40 -9.79
N ASN A 60 -1.36 -3.59 -9.19
CA ASN A 60 -2.59 -4.32 -8.91
C ASN A 60 -3.39 -3.67 -7.77
N THR A 61 -2.72 -3.17 -6.74
CA THR A 61 -3.35 -2.43 -5.64
C THR A 61 -3.96 -1.13 -6.15
N LYS A 62 -3.25 -0.40 -7.02
CA LYS A 62 -3.76 0.80 -7.67
C LYS A 62 -4.98 0.53 -8.57
N SER A 63 -4.96 -0.55 -9.35
CA SER A 63 -6.09 -0.89 -10.24
C SER A 63 -7.34 -1.34 -9.49
N ARG A 64 -7.18 -1.85 -8.26
CA ARG A 64 -8.27 -2.28 -7.36
C ARG A 64 -8.49 -1.32 -6.20
N ARG A 65 -8.13 -0.05 -6.38
CA ARG A 65 -8.26 1.01 -5.35
C ARG A 65 -9.68 1.10 -4.80
N ASP A 66 -10.68 0.85 -5.64
CA ASP A 66 -12.12 0.80 -5.32
C ASP A 66 -12.49 -0.30 -4.30
N ARG A 67 -11.63 -1.30 -4.13
CA ARG A 67 -11.83 -2.41 -3.19
C ARG A 67 -11.05 -2.26 -1.88
N LEU A 68 -10.25 -1.20 -1.76
CA LEU A 68 -9.48 -0.93 -0.55
C LEU A 68 -10.34 -0.14 0.43
N ASP A 69 -10.25 -0.49 1.71
CA ASP A 69 -10.85 0.32 2.76
C ASP A 69 -10.05 1.61 3.04
N ALA A 70 -10.62 2.49 3.85
CA ALA A 70 -10.02 3.77 4.17
C ALA A 70 -8.66 3.65 4.89
N ASP A 71 -8.49 2.64 5.75
CA ASP A 71 -7.25 2.44 6.51
C ASP A 71 -6.13 1.94 5.60
N GLN A 72 -6.44 1.04 4.67
CA GLN A 72 -5.53 0.57 3.63
C GLN A 72 -5.06 1.71 2.72
N LEU A 73 -6.00 2.56 2.27
CA LEU A 73 -5.68 3.75 1.46
C LEU A 73 -4.82 4.74 2.25
N ALA A 74 -5.15 4.99 3.52
CA ALA A 74 -4.37 5.88 4.38
C ALA A 74 -2.95 5.36 4.60
N ALA A 75 -2.78 4.05 4.82
CA ALA A 75 -1.46 3.43 4.96
C ALA A 75 -0.60 3.61 3.70
N LEU A 76 -1.18 3.39 2.52
CA LEU A 76 -0.49 3.62 1.24
C LEU A 76 -0.14 5.10 1.03
N ALA A 77 -1.04 6.02 1.37
CA ALA A 77 -0.83 7.45 1.23
C ALA A 77 0.32 7.95 2.13
N LYS A 78 0.46 7.41 3.34
CA LYS A 78 1.59 7.70 4.26
C LYS A 78 2.93 7.28 3.68
N LEU A 79 2.95 6.25 2.83
CA LEU A 79 4.14 5.75 2.12
C LEU A 79 4.33 6.42 0.75
N GLY A 80 3.69 7.57 0.49
CA GLY A 80 3.89 8.36 -0.72
C GLY A 80 3.04 7.97 -1.93
N MET A 81 2.13 7.00 -1.80
CA MET A 81 1.23 6.65 -2.90
C MET A 81 0.19 7.76 -3.09
N ALA A 82 0.52 8.76 -3.92
CA ALA A 82 -0.33 9.93 -4.14
C ALA A 82 -1.74 9.57 -4.63
N TRP A 83 -1.87 8.50 -5.43
CA TRP A 83 -3.16 8.01 -5.91
C TRP A 83 -4.04 7.40 -4.81
N ALA A 84 -3.48 7.06 -3.64
CA ALA A 84 -4.24 6.55 -2.49
C ALA A 84 -4.80 7.67 -1.61
N LYS A 85 -4.35 8.92 -1.78
CA LYS A 85 -4.89 10.06 -1.04
C LYS A 85 -6.38 10.25 -1.40
N PRO A 86 -7.24 10.58 -0.43
CA PRO A 86 -8.59 11.03 -0.74
C PRO A 86 -8.49 12.30 -1.58
N VAL A 87 -9.32 12.41 -2.62
CA VAL A 87 -9.44 13.64 -3.39
C VAL A 87 -10.19 14.62 -2.51
N THR A 88 -9.47 15.46 -1.78
CA THR A 88 -10.07 16.65 -1.17
C THR A 88 -10.23 17.69 -2.27
N ILE A 89 -11.44 17.83 -2.80
CA ILE A 89 -11.79 19.01 -3.59
C ILE A 89 -11.87 20.15 -2.57
N PRO A 90 -11.00 21.18 -2.62
CA PRO A 90 -11.18 22.35 -1.77
C PRO A 90 -12.53 22.97 -2.14
N GLN A 91 -13.49 23.00 -1.21
CA GLN A 91 -14.70 23.78 -1.39
C GLN A 91 -14.26 25.23 -1.59
N ALA A 92 -14.50 25.77 -2.78
CA ALA A 92 -14.35 27.19 -3.04
C ALA A 92 -15.19 27.94 -1.99
N THR A 93 -14.53 28.77 -1.18
CA THR A 93 -15.21 29.82 -0.42
C THR A 93 -16.09 30.59 -1.40
N PRO A 94 -17.41 30.67 -1.19
CA PRO A 94 -18.21 31.57 -2.01
C PRO A 94 -17.74 32.98 -1.66
N ASP A 95 -17.09 33.63 -2.63
CA ASP A 95 -16.85 35.07 -2.59
C ASP A 95 -18.20 35.74 -2.31
N SER A 96 -18.32 36.28 -1.10
CA SER A 96 -19.42 37.16 -0.75
C SER A 96 -19.05 38.55 -1.30
N LEU A 97 -19.74 38.95 -2.38
CA LEU A 97 -19.87 40.33 -2.83
C LEU A 97 -21.03 41.01 -2.08
#